data_AF-B2B3U1-F1
#
_entry.id   AF-B2B3U1-F1
#
_cell.length_a   1.000
_cell.length_b   1.000
_cell.length_c   1.000
_cell.angle_alpha   90.00
_cell.angle_beta   90.00
_cell.angle_gamma   90.00
#
_symmetry.space_group_name_H-M   'P 1'
#
loop_
_entity.id
_entity.type
_entity.pdbx_description
1 polymer ?
#
loop_
_entity_poly.entity_id
_entity_poly.type
_entity_poly.pdbx_seq_one_letter_code
_entity_poly.pdbx_strand_id
1 'polypeptide(L)'
;MQSKALILLLTGLVAAVSGAAAPANEVEIIEESTGPLNARQADITWQATGGCKTDWANRCNAACRGEASQRSYSCTSIKSRIWRQSCVFGWSVCDCTCVR
;
A
#
# COMPACT_ATOMS: atom_id res chain seq x y z
N MET A 1 -16.85 56.39 12.87
CA MET A 1 -15.76 55.57 13.45
C MET A 1 -16.36 54.70 14.54
N GLN A 2 -16.50 53.38 14.34
CA GLN A 2 -16.14 52.35 15.31
C GLN A 2 -16.45 50.99 14.69
N SER A 3 -15.37 50.25 14.48
CA SER A 3 -15.31 48.86 14.06
C SER A 3 -15.83 47.94 15.16
N LYS A 4 -16.51 46.85 14.76
CA LYS A 4 -16.52 45.58 15.51
C LYS A 4 -16.78 44.46 14.53
N ALA A 5 -15.67 43.93 14.03
CA ALA A 5 -15.58 42.74 13.22
C ALA A 5 -15.84 41.50 14.09
N LEU A 6 -16.86 40.74 13.71
CA LEU A 6 -17.11 39.34 14.03
C LEU A 6 -18.05 38.93 12.89
N ILE A 7 -17.63 38.09 11.96
CA ILE A 7 -17.71 36.64 12.13
C ILE A 7 -16.74 35.99 11.14
N LEU A 8 -15.89 35.13 11.70
CA LEU A 8 -15.17 34.06 11.04
C LEU A 8 -16.15 33.19 10.26
N LEU A 9 -15.95 33.00 8.96
CA LEU A 9 -16.44 31.80 8.27
C LEU A 9 -15.38 31.29 7.30
N LEU A 10 -14.77 30.19 7.73
CA LEU A 10 -13.98 29.27 6.94
C LEU A 10 -14.80 28.80 5.73
N THR A 11 -14.20 28.85 4.55
CA THR A 11 -14.36 27.81 3.51
C THR A 11 -13.22 27.98 2.51
N GLY A 12 -12.04 27.46 2.87
CA GLY A 12 -10.94 27.26 1.93
C GLY A 12 -11.20 25.98 1.16
N LEU A 13 -11.72 26.14 -0.04
CA LEU A 13 -11.98 25.12 -1.05
C LEU A 13 -10.73 24.27 -1.31
N VAL A 14 -10.70 23.01 -0.86
CA VAL A 14 -9.65 22.07 -1.28
C VAL A 14 -10.02 21.60 -2.69
N ALA A 15 -9.19 21.96 -3.66
CA ALA A 15 -9.35 21.60 -5.06
C ALA A 15 -9.41 20.07 -5.21
N ALA A 16 -10.42 19.59 -5.95
CA ALA A 16 -10.49 18.22 -6.41
C ALA A 16 -9.28 17.92 -7.31
N VAL A 17 -8.38 17.03 -6.85
CA VAL A 17 -7.45 16.38 -7.76
C VAL A 17 -8.22 15.27 -8.48
N SER A 18 -8.34 15.42 -9.79
CA SER A 18 -8.94 14.45 -10.70
C SER A 18 -8.15 13.15 -10.66
N GLY A 19 -8.65 12.19 -9.88
CA GLY A 19 -8.33 10.79 -10.10
C GLY A 19 -8.95 10.38 -11.43
N ALA A 20 -8.13 10.26 -12.47
CA ALA A 20 -8.52 9.54 -13.66
C ALA A 20 -8.90 8.12 -13.22
N ALA A 21 -10.19 7.79 -13.29
CA ALA A 21 -10.65 6.43 -13.17
C ALA A 21 -9.96 5.63 -14.28
N ALA A 22 -8.96 4.83 -13.90
CA ALA A 22 -8.50 3.76 -14.77
C ALA A 22 -9.71 2.83 -14.99
N PRO A 23 -9.98 2.40 -16.24
CA PRO A 23 -11.05 1.45 -16.48
C PRO A 23 -10.82 0.24 -15.57
N ALA A 24 -11.89 -0.19 -14.91
CA ALA A 24 -11.93 -1.43 -14.15
C ALA A 24 -11.64 -2.58 -15.11
N ASN A 25 -10.35 -2.87 -15.28
CA ASN A 25 -9.91 -4.12 -15.85
C ASN A 25 -10.14 -5.12 -14.73
N GLU A 26 -11.13 -6.00 -14.91
CA GLU A 26 -11.37 -7.16 -14.07
C GLU A 26 -10.04 -7.88 -13.84
N VAL A 27 -9.41 -7.59 -12.70
CA VAL A 27 -8.34 -8.41 -12.17
C VAL A 27 -9.06 -9.62 -11.63
N GLU A 28 -9.12 -10.66 -12.45
CA GLU A 28 -9.40 -12.02 -12.01
C GLU A 28 -8.43 -12.30 -10.85
N ILE A 29 -8.92 -12.18 -9.62
CA ILE A 29 -8.19 -12.58 -8.43
C ILE A 29 -8.11 -14.09 -8.56
N ILE A 30 -6.98 -14.58 -9.05
CA ILE A 30 -6.64 -15.99 -8.98
C ILE A 30 -6.40 -16.27 -7.49
N GLU A 31 -7.49 -16.52 -6.75
CA GLU A 31 -7.43 -17.23 -5.48
C GLU A 31 -6.96 -18.64 -5.81
N GLU A 32 -5.65 -18.88 -5.70
CA GLU A 32 -5.08 -20.22 -5.71
C GLU A 32 -5.58 -20.96 -4.46
N SER A 33 -6.78 -21.50 -4.58
CA SER A 33 -7.44 -22.34 -3.59
C SER A 33 -6.78 -23.71 -3.57
N THR A 34 -5.75 -23.85 -2.73
CA THR A 34 -5.15 -25.16 -2.42
C THR A 34 -5.62 -25.65 -1.06
N GLY A 35 -6.77 -26.33 -1.07
CA GLY A 35 -7.04 -27.50 -0.22
C GLY A 35 -7.63 -27.25 1.18
N PRO A 36 -8.48 -28.18 1.67
CA PRO A 36 -9.13 -28.04 2.97
C PRO A 36 -8.26 -28.61 4.08
N LEU A 37 -7.26 -27.88 4.61
CA LEU A 37 -6.52 -28.32 5.81
C LEU A 37 -6.04 -27.13 6.67
N ASN A 38 -6.77 -26.91 7.77
CA ASN A 38 -6.56 -25.94 8.85
C ASN A 38 -6.93 -24.50 8.50
N ALA A 39 -7.79 -23.91 9.33
CA ALA A 39 -8.11 -22.48 9.33
C ALA A 39 -6.88 -21.66 9.77
N ARG A 40 -5.79 -21.71 9.01
CA ARG A 40 -4.70 -20.74 9.11
C ARG A 40 -5.26 -19.41 8.63
N GLN A 41 -5.11 -18.36 9.43
CA GLN A 41 -5.48 -17.03 8.99
C GLN A 41 -4.72 -16.72 7.71
N ALA A 42 -5.42 -16.19 6.70
CA ALA A 42 -4.80 -15.86 5.43
C ALA A 42 -3.64 -14.88 5.65
N ASP A 43 -2.53 -15.12 4.94
CA ASP A 43 -1.40 -14.22 4.89
C ASP A 43 -1.84 -12.86 4.33
N ILE A 44 -1.37 -11.76 4.93
CA ILE A 44 -1.65 -10.42 4.43
C ILE A 44 -0.53 -9.99 3.50
N THR A 45 -0.88 -9.67 2.26
CA THR A 45 0.05 -9.12 1.28
C THR A 45 -0.21 -7.64 1.02
N TRP A 46 0.85 -6.83 0.93
CA TRP A 46 0.76 -5.43 0.50
C TRP A 46 2.03 -5.01 -0.25
N GLN A 47 1.93 -3.96 -1.06
CA GLN A 47 3.11 -3.36 -1.67
C GLN A 47 3.72 -2.31 -0.74
N ALA A 48 5.04 -2.36 -0.57
CA ALA A 48 5.78 -1.37 0.21
C ALA A 48 5.61 0.03 -0.39
N THR A 49 5.55 1.02 0.49
CA THR A 49 5.39 2.43 0.16
C THR A 49 6.62 2.91 -0.61
N GLY A 50 6.37 3.57 -1.74
CA GLY A 50 7.42 4.14 -2.59
C GLY A 50 7.42 3.64 -4.04
N GLY A 51 6.59 2.65 -4.36
CA GLY A 51 6.30 2.23 -5.74
C GLY A 51 7.51 1.65 -6.48
N CYS A 52 7.59 1.92 -7.78
CA CYS A 52 8.72 1.48 -8.60
C CYS A 52 10.01 2.17 -8.15
N LYS A 53 11.07 1.40 -7.90
CA LYS A 53 12.43 1.89 -7.63
C LYS A 53 13.47 0.91 -8.17
N THR A 54 14.70 1.37 -8.34
CA THR A 54 15.84 0.55 -8.78
C THR A 54 16.64 -0.04 -7.62
N ASP A 55 16.44 0.45 -6.39
CA ASP A 55 17.28 0.18 -5.22
C ASP A 55 16.61 -0.69 -4.15
N TRP A 56 15.62 -1.51 -4.55
CA TRP A 56 14.89 -2.36 -3.60
C TRP A 56 15.73 -3.47 -2.95
N ALA A 57 16.82 -3.92 -3.58
CA ALA A 57 17.64 -5.07 -3.15
C ALA A 57 18.04 -5.03 -1.67
N ASN A 58 18.41 -3.85 -1.16
CA ASN A 58 18.89 -3.67 0.22
C ASN A 58 17.84 -3.04 1.15
N ARG A 59 16.64 -2.70 0.64
CA ARG A 59 15.66 -1.87 1.35
C ARG A 59 14.31 -2.54 1.53
N CYS A 60 13.96 -3.47 0.64
CA CYS A 60 12.64 -4.08 0.58
C CYS A 60 12.25 -4.75 1.91
N ASN A 61 13.13 -5.56 2.49
CA ASN A 61 12.83 -6.21 3.77
C ASN A 61 12.66 -5.21 4.93
N ALA A 62 13.53 -4.20 5.01
CA ALA A 62 13.47 -3.17 6.05
C ALA A 62 12.18 -2.34 5.94
N ALA A 63 11.75 -2.00 4.72
CA ALA A 63 10.49 -1.32 4.47
C ALA A 63 9.30 -2.17 4.92
N CYS A 64 9.24 -3.45 4.52
CA CYS A 64 8.16 -4.35 4.95
C CYS A 64 8.05 -4.47 6.47
N ARG A 65 9.19 -4.60 7.18
CA ARG A 65 9.19 -4.69 8.65
C ARG A 65 8.75 -3.37 9.30
N GLY A 66 9.27 -2.24 8.83
CA GLY A 66 8.92 -0.93 9.35
C GLY A 66 7.46 -0.56 9.12
N GLU A 67 6.88 -0.95 7.98
CA GLU A 67 5.46 -0.75 7.71
C GLU A 67 4.58 -1.70 8.50
N ALA A 68 4.96 -2.98 8.62
CA ALA A 68 4.20 -3.94 9.42
C ALA A 68 4.05 -3.47 10.88
N SER A 69 5.11 -2.91 11.47
CA SER A 69 5.04 -2.34 12.82
C SER A 69 4.11 -1.12 12.94
N GLN A 70 3.91 -0.37 11.85
CA GLN A 70 3.01 0.80 11.84
C GLN A 70 1.55 0.41 11.60
N ARG A 71 1.31 -0.72 10.92
CA ARG A 71 -0.04 -1.17 10.52
C ARG A 71 -0.71 -2.09 11.55
N SER A 72 -0.09 -2.29 12.72
CA SER A 72 -0.60 -3.14 13.82
C SER A 72 -0.95 -4.56 13.38
N TYR A 73 -0.23 -5.12 12.40
CA TYR A 73 -0.46 -6.48 11.95
C TYR A 73 0.16 -7.48 12.95
N SER A 74 -0.65 -8.43 13.44
CA SER A 74 -0.15 -9.59 14.17
C SER A 74 0.48 -10.58 13.18
N CYS A 75 1.77 -10.43 12.92
CA CYS A 75 2.53 -11.29 12.01
C CYS A 75 3.45 -12.22 12.79
N THR A 76 3.36 -13.52 12.51
CA THR A 76 4.34 -14.52 12.96
C THR A 76 5.69 -14.29 12.25
N SER A 77 5.66 -13.95 10.96
CA SER A 77 6.87 -13.55 10.22
C SER A 77 6.56 -12.57 9.10
N ILE A 78 7.57 -11.81 8.68
CA ILE A 78 7.49 -10.88 7.54
C ILE A 78 8.39 -11.40 6.43
N LYS A 79 7.81 -11.60 5.24
CA LYS A 79 8.53 -11.91 4.00
C LYS A 79 8.47 -10.71 3.06
N SER A 80 9.46 -10.61 2.18
CA SER A 80 9.58 -9.53 1.21
C SER A 80 10.04 -10.10 -0.13
N ARG A 81 9.41 -9.68 -1.23
CA ARG A 81 9.71 -10.11 -2.59
C ARG A 81 9.90 -8.87 -3.47
N ILE A 82 10.98 -8.87 -4.25
CA ILE A 82 11.17 -7.84 -5.27
C ILE A 82 10.57 -8.37 -6.56
N TRP A 83 9.66 -7.59 -7.14
CA TRP A 83 8.91 -7.98 -8.31
C TRP A 83 8.92 -6.86 -9.36
N ARG A 84 8.99 -7.19 -10.65
CA ARG A 84 9.17 -6.21 -11.73
C ARG A 84 7.88 -5.84 -12.48
N GLN A 85 6.74 -6.50 -12.20
CA GLN A 85 5.52 -6.17 -12.92
C GLN A 85 5.15 -4.71 -12.69
N SER A 86 4.62 -4.09 -13.76
CA SER A 86 4.08 -2.73 -13.76
C SER A 86 5.11 -1.61 -13.55
N CYS A 87 6.41 -1.91 -13.67
CA CYS A 87 7.49 -0.92 -13.65
C CYS A 87 8.22 -0.81 -14.99
N VAL A 88 8.78 0.37 -15.26
CA VAL A 88 9.66 0.61 -16.41
C VAL A 88 10.96 -0.19 -16.28
N PHE A 89 11.67 -0.39 -17.40
CA PHE A 89 12.85 -1.25 -17.46
C PHE A 89 13.90 -0.90 -16.38
N GLY A 90 14.35 -1.93 -15.65
CA GLY A 90 15.33 -1.81 -14.57
C GLY A 90 14.74 -1.43 -13.20
N TRP A 91 13.45 -1.09 -13.14
CA TRP A 91 12.75 -0.76 -11.90
C TRP A 91 11.94 -1.96 -11.42
N SER A 92 11.68 -1.99 -10.12
CA SER A 92 10.88 -3.02 -9.47
C SER A 92 10.03 -2.42 -8.37
N VAL A 93 9.02 -3.16 -7.93
CA VAL A 93 8.30 -2.93 -6.68
C VAL A 93 8.82 -3.88 -5.61
N CYS A 94 8.40 -3.64 -4.37
CA CYS A 94 8.64 -4.51 -3.24
C CYS A 94 7.29 -4.95 -2.66
N ASP A 95 7.00 -6.25 -2.74
CA ASP A 95 5.82 -6.85 -2.15
C ASP A 95 6.18 -7.42 -0.78
N CYS A 96 5.33 -7.17 0.20
CA CYS A 96 5.45 -7.59 1.57
C CYS A 96 4.37 -8.62 1.90
N THR A 97 4.73 -9.62 2.70
CA THR A 97 3.80 -10.64 3.17
C THR A 97 3.95 -10.80 4.68
N CYS A 98 2.84 -10.62 5.39
CA CYS A 98 2.70 -10.91 6.81
C CYS A 98 2.09 -12.31 6.94
N VAL A 99 2.91 -13.24 7.42
CA VAL A 99 2.47 -14.61 7.69
C VAL A 99 1.81 -14.64 9.06
N ARG A 100 0.61 -15.21 9.18
CA ARG A 100 -0.11 -15.30 10.44
C ARG A 100 -0.08 -16.70 11.04
#